data_AF-A0A1I1QV30-F1
#
_entry.id   AF-A0A1I1QV30-F1
#
_cell.length_a   1.000
_cell.length_b   1.000
_cell.length_c   1.000
_cell.angle_alpha   90.00
_cell.angle_beta   90.00
_cell.angle_gamma   90.00
#
_symmetry.space_group_name_H-M   'P 1'
#
loop_
_entity.id
_entity.type
_entity.pdbx_description
1 polymer ?
#
loop_
_entity_poly.entity_id
_entity_poly.type
_entity_poly.pdbx_seq_one_letter_code
_entity_poly.pdbx_strand_id
1 'polypeptide(L)' 'MTEREFLEMYAILKEQQREVSTSVEAADKLLTELNIKHLLVPRVTKQS' A
#
# COMPACT_ATOMS: atom_id res chain seq x y z
N MET A 1 17.60 22.11 -2.82
CA MET A 1 16.34 21.66 -2.21
C MET A 1 15.99 22.63 -1.10
N THR A 2 14.90 23.37 -1.27
CA THR A 2 14.38 24.36 -0.32
C THR A 2 13.32 23.72 0.59
N GLU A 3 12.98 24.36 1.71
CA GLU A 3 11.94 23.89 2.63
C GLU A 3 10.58 23.73 1.94
N ARG A 4 10.26 24.64 1.02
CA ARG A 4 9.03 24.59 0.22
C ARG A 4 8.98 23.34 -0.67
N GLU A 5 10.06 23.05 -1.39
CA GLU A 5 10.17 21.87 -2.25
C GLU A 5 10.04 20.57 -1.45
N PHE A 6 10.57 20.54 -0.23
CA PHE A 6 10.43 19.40 0.69
C PHE A 6 8.98 19.18 1.14
N LEU A 7 8.28 20.26 1.53
CA LEU A 7 6.88 20.17 1.98
C LEU A 7 5.93 19.74 0.86
N GLU A 8 6.15 20.23 -0.37
CA GLU A 8 5.38 19.81 -1.54
C GLU A 8 5.58 18.32 -1.85
N MET A 9 6.84 17.84 -1.83
CA MET A 9 7.14 16.41 -2.00
C MET A 9 6.54 15.54 -0.89
N TYR A 10 6.61 16.00 0.37
CA TYR A 10 6.03 15.26 1.50
C TYR A 10 4.50 15.13 1.40
N ALA A 11 3.81 16.18 0.95
CA ALA A 11 2.37 16.15 0.72
C ALA A 11 1.99 15.12 -0.35
N ILE A 12 2.69 15.11 -1.49
CA ILE A 12 2.48 14.14 -2.58
C ILE A 12 2.67 12.71 -2.09
N LEU A 13 3.78 12.44 -1.38
CA LEU A 13 4.06 11.11 -0.85
C LEU A 13 3.00 10.65 0.15
N LYS A 14 2.49 11.56 0.98
CA LYS A 14 1.41 11.26 1.94
C LYS A 14 0.09 10.95 1.25
N GLU A 15 -0.22 11.67 0.16
CA GLU A 15 -1.42 11.41 -0.65
C GLU A 15 -1.33 10.05 -1.34
N GLN A 16 -0.20 9.75 -2.00
CA GLN A 16 0.06 8.45 -2.60
C GLN A 16 -0.01 7.31 -1.56
N GLN A 17 0.57 7.52 -0.37
CA GLN A 17 0.47 6.55 0.72
C GLN A 17 -0.98 6.29 1.11
N ARG A 18 -1.80 7.34 1.21
CA ARG A 18 -3.22 7.21 1.56
C ARG A 18 -4.01 6.44 0.50
N GLU A 19 -3.77 6.71 -0.78
CA GLU A 19 -4.40 5.99 -1.89
C GLU A 19 -4.03 4.50 -1.87
N VAL A 20 -2.74 4.19 -1.69
CA VAL A 20 -2.26 2.80 -1.59
C VAL A 20 -2.88 2.10 -0.38
N SER A 21 -2.87 2.72 0.81
CA SER A 21 -3.47 2.14 2.01
C SER A 21 -4.96 1.85 1.81
N THR A 22 -5.70 2.78 1.20
CA THR A 22 -7.13 2.61 0.91
C THR A 22 -7.37 1.44 -0.05
N SER A 23 -6.52 1.28 -1.07
CA SER A 23 -6.58 0.16 -2.01
C SER A 23 -6.27 -1.18 -1.34
N VAL A 24 -5.27 -1.23 -0.47
CA VAL A 24 -4.89 -2.44 0.28
C VAL A 24 -6.01 -2.86 1.23
N GLU A 25 -6.61 -1.92 1.97
CA GLU A 25 -7.75 -2.20 2.85
C GLU A 25 -8.97 -2.71 2.06
N ALA A 26 -9.27 -2.10 0.91
CA ALA A 26 -10.36 -2.55 0.04
C ALA A 26 -10.10 -3.96 -0.52
N ALA A 27 -8.87 -4.27 -0.92
CA ALA A 27 -8.49 -5.59 -1.38
C ALA A 27 -8.59 -6.63 -0.24
N ASP A 28 -8.12 -6.31 0.97
CA ASP A 28 -8.21 -7.20 2.12
C ASP A 28 -9.66 -7.53 2.50
N LYS A 29 -10.54 -6.52 2.43
CA LYS A 29 -11.97 -6.68 2.65
C LYS A 29 -12.60 -7.61 1.62
N LEU A 30 -12.32 -7.41 0.33
CA LEU A 30 -12.82 -8.28 -0.75
C LEU A 30 -12.34 -9.73 -0.60
N LEU A 31 -11.06 -9.94 -0.26
CA LEU A 31 -10.51 -11.28 -0.04
C LEU A 31 -11.19 -12.00 1.15
N THR A 32 -11.59 -11.24 2.17
CA THR A 32 -12.33 -11.74 3.33
C THR A 32 -13.78 -12.06 2.97
N GLU A 33 -14.48 -11.17 2.27
CA GLU A 33 -15.88 -11.37 1.83
C GLU A 33 -16.01 -12.58 0.90
N LEU A 34 -15.03 -12.79 0.02
CA LEU A 34 -14.98 -13.93 -0.89
C LEU A 34 -14.40 -15.20 -0.23
N ASN A 35 -13.94 -15.14 1.02
CA ASN A 35 -13.29 -16.24 1.74
C ASN A 35 -12.09 -16.88 0.98
N ILE A 36 -11.32 -16.06 0.25
CA ILE A 36 -10.20 -16.51 -0.60
C ILE A 36 -8.81 -16.12 -0.07
N LYS A 37 -8.71 -15.56 1.15
CA LYS A 37 -7.41 -15.22 1.77
C LYS A 37 -6.42 -16.38 1.80
N HIS A 38 -6.91 -17.62 1.90
CA HIS A 38 -6.09 -18.83 1.92
C HIS A 38 -5.39 -19.13 0.58
N LEU A 39 -5.77 -18.45 -0.51
CA LEU A 39 -5.14 -18.57 -1.83
C LEU A 39 -3.97 -17.60 -2.02
N LEU A 40 -3.74 -16.68 -1.09
CA LEU A 40 -2.62 -15.75 -1.16
C LEU A 40 -1.31 -16.52 -1.03
N VAL A 41 -0.49 -16.48 -2.07
CA VAL A 41 0.86 -17.04 -2.05
C VAL A 41 1.81 -15.94 -1.57
N PRO A 42 2.47 -16.10 -0.41
CA PRO A 42 3.48 -15.15 0.02
C PRO A 42 4.59 -15.13 -1.02
N ARG A 43 4.90 -13.94 -1.56
CA ARG A 43 6.15 -13.76 -2.32
C ARG A 43 7.30 -13.75 -1.32
N VAL A 44 7.72 -14.93 -0.87
CA VAL A 44 8.99 -15.05 -0.16
C VAL A 44 10.08 -14.80 -1.19
N THR A 45 10.72 -13.63 -1.11
CA THR A 45 12.07 -13.42 -1.63
C THR A 45 12.96 -14.42 -0.91
N LYS A 46 13.34 -15.50 -1.58
CA LYS A 46 14.46 -16.34 -1.12
C LYS A 46 15.69 -15.43 -1.06
N GLN A 47 16.00 -14.91 0.11
CA GLN A 47 17.36 -14.55 0.48
C GLN A 47 17.97 -15.83 1.05
N SER A 48 18.59 -16.61 0.18
CA SER A 48 19.50 -17.70 0.53
C SER A 48 20.54 -17.79 -0.57
#